data_AF-A0A2X2WB80-F1
#
_entry.id   AF-A0A2X2WB80-F1
#
_cell.length_a   1.000
_cell.length_b   1.000
_cell.length_c   1.000
_cell.angle_alpha   90.00
_cell.angle_beta   90.00
_cell.angle_gamma   90.00
#
_symmetry.space_group_name_H-M   'P 1'
#
loop_
_entity.id
_entity.type
_entity.pdbx_description
1 polymer ?
#
loop_
_entity_poly.entity_id
_entity_poly.type
_entity_poly.pdbx_seq_one_letter_code
_entity_poly.pdbx_strand_id
1 'polypeptide(L)'
;MIKTLHIENYRSIRHQSLELEQLNIVFGPNGTGKSNIYKAIHLMHSAAQGQFSQALANEGGILKVFWAGKTRSDQLRAHDSGGRNRNL
;
A
#
# COMPACT_ATOMS: atom_id res chain seq x y z
N MET A 1 24.07 5.57 0.57
CA MET A 1 22.91 6.11 -0.20
C MET A 1 22.10 4.93 -0.72
N ILE A 2 20.77 4.99 -0.62
CA ILE A 2 19.88 3.93 -1.13
C ILE A 2 19.78 4.11 -2.64
N LYS A 3 20.04 3.04 -3.40
CA LYS A 3 20.01 3.07 -4.88
C LYS A 3 18.70 2.53 -5.45
N THR A 4 18.15 1.51 -4.81
CA THR A 4 16.97 0.82 -5.33
C THR A 4 15.99 0.57 -4.20
N LEU A 5 14.70 0.77 -4.47
CA LEU A 5 13.60 0.54 -3.55
C LEU A 5 12.62 -0.44 -4.17
N HIS A 6 12.49 -1.61 -3.55
CA HIS A 6 11.49 -2.62 -3.90
C HIS A 6 10.39 -2.65 -2.85
N ILE A 7 9.13 -2.56 -3.30
CA ILE A 7 7.95 -2.56 -2.46
C ILE A 7 6.99 -3.62 -2.99
N GLU A 8 6.64 -4.58 -2.13
CA GLU A 8 5.69 -5.64 -2.46
C GLU A 8 4.65 -5.80 -1.35
N ASN A 9 3.41 -6.11 -1.77
CA ASN A 9 2.30 -6.42 -0.86
C ASN A 9 2.12 -5.41 0.29
N TYR A 10 2.44 -4.14 0.02
CA TYR A 10 2.42 -3.07 1.01
C TYR A 10 1.29 -2.10 0.69
N ARG A 11 0.21 -2.17 1.47
CA ARG A 11 -1.01 -1.37 1.23
C ARG A 11 -1.41 -1.49 -0.25
N SER A 12 -1.85 -0.41 -0.89
CA SER A 12 -2.28 -0.47 -2.29
C SER A 12 -1.18 -0.84 -3.31
N ILE A 13 0.08 -0.98 -2.90
CA ILE A 13 1.21 -1.32 -3.77
C ILE A 13 1.35 -2.84 -3.82
N ARG A 14 1.04 -3.43 -4.98
CA ARG A 14 1.22 -4.88 -5.22
C ARG A 14 2.68 -5.24 -5.46
N HIS A 15 3.30 -4.56 -6.43
CA HIS A 15 4.69 -4.72 -6.79
C HIS A 15 5.16 -3.42 -7.43
N GLN A 16 6.22 -2.81 -6.90
CA GLN A 16 6.84 -1.61 -7.44
C GLN A 16 8.35 -1.68 -7.17
N SER A 17 9.13 -1.45 -8.23
CA SER A 17 10.57 -1.25 -8.14
C SER A 17 10.89 0.17 -8.61
N LEU A 18 11.76 0.86 -7.88
CA LEU A 18 12.17 2.24 -8.15
C LEU A 18 13.70 2.31 -8.06
N GLU A 19 14.32 2.79 -9.13
CA GLU A 19 15.70 3.28 -9.06
C GLU A 19 15.67 4.70 -8.49
N LEU A 20 16.57 4.98 -7.54
CA LEU A 20 16.63 6.22 -6.80
C LEU A 20 17.91 6.98 -7.15
N GLU A 21 17.72 8.23 -7.54
CA GLU A 21 18.80 9.19 -7.74
C GLU A 21 18.94 10.12 -6.52
N GLN A 22 19.80 11.13 -6.61
CA GLN A 22 19.95 12.14 -5.54
C GLN A 22 18.66 12.93 -5.27
N LEU A 23 17.82 13.14 -6.30
CA LEU A 23 16.52 13.81 -6.18
C LEU A 23 15.45 12.97 -6.90
N ASN A 24 14.43 12.55 -6.16
CA ASN A 24 13.31 11.78 -6.69
C ASN A 24 12.01 12.54 -6.46
N ILE A 25 11.27 12.83 -7.54
CA ILE A 25 9.99 13.55 -7.49
C ILE A 25 8.87 12.54 -7.73
N VAL A 26 7.98 12.40 -6.75
CA VAL A 26 6.81 11.50 -6.84
C VAL A 26 5.56 12.32 -7.13
N PHE A 27 4.98 12.16 -8.32
CA PHE A 27 3.79 12.90 -8.77
C PHE A 27 2.73 11.98 -9.40
N GLY A 28 1.51 12.50 -9.55
CA GLY A 28 0.38 11.78 -10.16
C GLY A 28 -0.95 12.02 -9.44
N PRO A 29 -2.08 11.52 -9.99
CA PRO A 29 -3.43 11.74 -9.44
C PRO A 29 -3.63 11.27 -8.00
N ASN A 30 -4.65 11.79 -7.30
CA ASN A 30 -4.99 11.31 -5.96
C ASN A 30 -5.41 9.82 -5.99
N GLY A 31 -5.05 9.08 -4.94
CA GLY A 31 -5.36 7.65 -4.83
C GLY A 31 -4.42 6.69 -5.57
N THR A 32 -3.40 7.18 -6.29
CA THR A 32 -2.47 6.31 -7.05
C THR A 32 -1.36 5.64 -6.24
N GLY A 33 -1.39 5.73 -4.91
CA GLY A 33 -0.42 5.03 -4.05
C GLY A 33 0.85 5.82 -3.68
N LYS A 34 0.98 7.09 -4.10
CA LYS A 34 2.13 7.95 -3.73
C LYS A 34 2.38 8.00 -2.21
N SER A 35 1.32 8.22 -1.42
CA SER A 35 1.41 8.20 0.05
C SER A 35 1.86 6.85 0.59
N ASN A 36 1.58 5.74 -0.10
CA ASN A 36 2.05 4.41 0.32
C ASN A 36 3.54 4.22 0.04
N ILE A 37 4.10 4.84 -1.01
CA ILE A 37 5.57 4.85 -1.22
C ILE A 37 6.25 5.54 -0.04
N TYR A 38 5.78 6.73 0.35
CA TYR A 38 6.33 7.44 1.50
C TYR A 38 6.21 6.65 2.81
N LYS A 39 5.06 5.98 3.03
CA LYS A 39 4.87 5.15 4.22
C LYS A 39 5.77 3.91 4.23
N ALA A 40 6.02 3.28 3.08
CA ALA A 40 6.96 2.17 2.98
C ALA A 40 8.38 2.59 3.37
N ILE A 41 8.83 3.76 2.90
CA ILE A 41 10.13 4.36 3.28
C ILE A 41 10.16 4.65 4.79
N HIS A 42 9.09 5.23 5.33
CA HIS A 42 8.98 5.50 6.77
C HIS A 42 9.04 4.23 7.60
N LEU A 43 8.35 3.17 7.20
CA LEU A 43 8.36 1.88 7.89
C LEU A 43 9.76 1.24 7.86
N MET A 44 10.44 1.31 6.72
CA MET A 44 11.83 0.86 6.58
C MET A 44 12.77 1.64 7.50
N HIS A 45 12.61 2.97 7.58
CA HIS A 45 13.36 3.80 8.51
C HIS A 45 13.09 3.41 9.97
N SER A 46 11.83 3.27 10.36
CA SER A 46 11.46 2.82 11.72
C SER A 46 12.02 1.43 12.04
N ALA A 47 12.09 0.53 11.06
CA ALA A 47 12.73 -0.77 11.24
C ALA A 47 14.23 -0.65 11.53
N ALA A 48 14.93 0.20 10.77
CA ALA A 48 16.35 0.48 11.00
C ALA A 48 16.62 1.12 12.37
N GLN A 49 15.64 1.84 12.93
CA GLN A 49 15.72 2.46 14.26
C GLN A 49 15.26 1.53 15.40
N GLY A 50 14.94 0.27 15.13
CA GLY A 50 14.43 -0.66 16.16
C GLY A 50 13.00 -0.38 16.62
N GLN A 51 12.26 0.45 15.87
CA GLN A 51 10.89 0.90 16.19
C GLN A 51 9.82 0.24 15.31
N PHE A 52 10.16 -0.84 14.63
CA PHE A 52 9.27 -1.50 13.65
C PHE A 52 7.90 -1.86 14.23
N SER A 53 7.87 -2.54 15.38
CA SER A 53 6.62 -2.98 16.02
C SER A 53 5.71 -1.80 16.39
N GLN A 54 6.30 -0.71 16.91
CA GLN A 54 5.55 0.50 17.24
C GLN A 54 5.02 1.20 15.99
N ALA A 55 5.82 1.28 14.92
CA ALA A 55 5.40 1.84 13.66
C ALA A 55 4.22 1.06 13.05
N LEU A 56 4.29 -0.28 13.05
CA LEU A 56 3.17 -1.13 12.63
C LEU A 56 1.92 -0.93 13.48
N ALA A 57 2.07 -0.84 14.81
CA ALA A 57 0.96 -0.59 15.71
C ALA A 57 0.27 0.76 15.41
N ASN A 58 1.04 1.82 15.21
CA ASN A 58 0.55 3.14 14.83
C ASN A 58 -0.14 3.16 13.46
N GLU A 59 0.28 2.27 12.55
CA GLU A 59 -0.36 2.08 11.25
C GLU A 59 -1.67 1.27 11.30
N GLY A 60 -2.09 0.83 12.48
CA GLY A 60 -3.31 0.05 12.71
C GLY A 60 -3.10 -1.46 12.60
N GLY A 61 -1.87 -1.92 12.80
CA GLY A 61 -1.49 -3.34 12.86
C GLY A 61 -1.10 -3.94 11.52
N ILE A 62 -0.43 -5.09 11.59
CA ILE A 62 0.20 -5.76 10.45
C ILE A 62 -0.79 -6.04 9.30
N LEU A 63 -2.05 -6.38 9.61
CA LEU A 63 -3.07 -6.69 8.61
C LEU A 63 -3.44 -5.48 7.73
N LYS A 64 -3.40 -4.26 8.27
CA LYS A 64 -3.66 -3.03 7.47
C LYS A 64 -2.46 -2.64 6.62
N VAL A 65 -1.27 -3.08 7.01
CA VAL A 65 -0.01 -2.79 6.31
C VAL A 65 0.18 -3.74 5.11
N PHE A 66 -0.22 -5.01 5.25
CA PHE A 66 -0.06 -6.05 4.23
C PHE A 66 -1.09 -6.05 3.09
N TRP A 67 -1.94 -5.02 2.95
CA TRP A 67 -3.13 -5.17 2.09
C TRP A 67 -3.02 -4.54 0.70
N ALA A 68 -2.68 -5.36 -0.31
CA ALA A 68 -2.68 -5.05 -1.75
C ALA A 68 -3.76 -5.81 -2.58
N GLY A 69 -4.84 -6.25 -1.94
CA GLY A 69 -5.91 -7.09 -2.52
C GLY A 69 -7.32 -6.48 -2.43
N LYS A 70 -8.39 -7.25 -2.67
CA LYS A 70 -9.79 -6.90 -2.29
C LYS A 70 -10.05 -7.43 -0.87
N THR A 71 -10.74 -6.68 -0.02
CA THR A 71 -11.14 -7.15 1.30
C THR A 71 -12.29 -8.11 1.09
N ARG A 72 -12.57 -8.98 2.07
CA ARG A 72 -13.77 -9.84 2.02
C ARG A 72 -15.04 -9.01 1.78
N SER A 73 -15.11 -7.79 2.32
CA SER A 73 -16.15 -6.80 2.04
C SER A 73 -16.21 -6.31 0.59
N ASP A 74 -15.07 -6.10 -0.07
CA ASP A 74 -15.03 -5.69 -1.49
C ASP A 74 -15.46 -6.83 -2.43
N GLN A 75 -15.22 -8.09 -2.02
CA GLN A 75 -15.70 -9.28 -2.73
C GLN A 75 -17.21 -9.47 -2.56
N LEU A 76 -17.73 -9.27 -1.34
CA LEU A 76 -19.17 -9.35 -1.04
C LEU A 76 -19.96 -8.28 -1.80
N ARG A 77 -19.45 -7.04 -1.86
CA ARG A 77 -20.07 -5.94 -2.64
C ARG A 77 -20.08 -6.19 -4.14
N ALA A 78 -19.03 -6.81 -4.69
CA ALA A 78 -18.99 -7.19 -6.11
C ALA A 78 -20.01 -8.30 -6.43
N HIS A 79 -20.31 -9.18 -5.47
CA HIS A 79 -21.31 -10.23 -5.62
C HIS A 79 -22.76 -9.69 -5.58
N ASP A 80 -23.05 -8.73 -4.69
CA ASP A 80 -24.40 -8.12 -4.60
C ASP A 80 -24.75 -7.19 -5.77
N SER A 81 -23.75 -6.71 -6.51
CA SER A 81 -23.94 -5.81 -7.65
C SER A 81 -24.39 -6.52 -8.93
N GLY A 82 -24.29 -7.85 -9.00
CA GLY A 82 -24.67 -8.65 -10.19
C GLY A 82 -26.14 -9.08 -10.24
N GLY A 83 -26.94 -8.74 -9.21
CA GLY A 83 -28.28 -9.28 -8.99
C GLY A 83 -29.47 -8.37 -9.34
N ARG A 84 -29.27 -7.17 -9.90
CA ARG A 84 -30.40 -6.30 -10.30
C ARG A 84 -30.40 -6.05 -11.80
N ASN A 85 -31.53 -6.39 -12.41
CA ASN A 85 -31.97 -6.13 -13.78
C ASN A 85 -31.45 -7.04 -14.90
N ARG A 86 -32.11 -8.20 -15.03
CA ARG A 86 -32.73 -8.63 -16.29
C ARG A 86 -34.04 -9.36 -15.97
N ASN A 87 -35.16 -8.65 -16.05
CA ASN A 87 -36.47 -9.12 -16.53
C ASN A 87 -37.53 -8.06 -16.21
N LEU A 88 -38.34 -7.76 -17.25
CA LEU A 88 -39.43 -6.78 -17.38
C LEU A 88 -38.99 -5.42 -17.92
#